data_AF-A0A3A8Q693-F1
#
_entry.id   AF-A0A3A8Q693-F1
#
_cell.length_a   1.000
_cell.length_b   1.000
_cell.length_c   1.000
_cell.angle_alpha   90.00
_cell.angle_beta   90.00
_cell.angle_gamma   90.00
#
_symmetry.space_group_name_H-M   'P 1'
#
loop_
_entity.id
_entity.type
_entity.pdbx_description
1 polymer ?
#
loop_
_entity_poly.entity_id
_entity_poly.type
_entity_poly.pdbx_seq_one_letter_code
_entity_poly.pdbx_strand_id
1 'polypeptide(L)'
;MKYQCEGCDRLVKVETYALEPLGLAVACPACGAWTRAAPSLSKPASARPVPMPGDADDEGGMAAPAKVLSVGPLPPPPSRPSVTGLRVVRPDAPAVDPLAPDGDPFQAPPGHCPKCVAPIRDDAGSCVACGLVYANFIPDEHQPSEALASEWRALLETWHDWDAHDRLLSQAMGRGELAMAGRLYRLRLARVPGDAQALRARDEVVRRVTSVVSLAADGPSPATARKVKSAVMVAVIVVSLLLMLVLFQLMRGAF
;
A
#
# COMPACT_ATOMS: atom_id res chain seq x y z
N MET A 1 0.77 24.65 -5.57
CA MET A 1 1.59 23.41 -5.52
C MET A 1 1.00 22.44 -4.51
N LYS A 2 1.08 21.12 -4.79
CA LYS A 2 0.75 20.05 -3.84
C LYS A 2 2.03 19.26 -3.55
N TYR A 3 2.18 18.73 -2.34
CA TYR A 3 3.30 17.87 -1.94
C TYR A 3 2.79 16.68 -1.13
N GLN A 4 3.54 15.57 -1.14
CA GLN A 4 3.26 14.42 -0.29
C GLN A 4 3.93 14.64 1.06
N CYS A 5 3.15 14.71 2.15
CA CYS A 5 3.68 14.92 3.48
C CYS A 5 4.26 13.61 4.04
N GLU A 6 5.52 13.61 4.45
CA GLU A 6 6.20 12.42 5.00
C GLU A 6 5.62 11.96 6.35
N GLY A 7 4.95 12.85 7.10
CA GLY A 7 4.39 12.52 8.41
C GLY A 7 3.07 11.75 8.36
N CYS A 8 2.22 12.03 7.37
CA CYS A 8 0.89 11.40 7.25
C CYS A 8 0.62 10.74 5.90
N ASP A 9 1.60 10.75 5.00
CA ASP A 9 1.60 10.12 3.68
C ASP A 9 0.44 10.58 2.77
N ARG A 10 -0.02 11.83 2.96
CA ARG A 10 -1.11 12.44 2.17
C ARG A 10 -0.59 13.51 1.23
N LEU A 11 -1.22 13.60 0.05
CA LEU A 11 -1.04 14.71 -0.88
C LEU A 11 -1.78 15.94 -0.36
N VAL A 12 -1.04 16.97 0.06
CA VAL A 12 -1.58 18.19 0.68
C VAL A 12 -1.23 19.43 -0.15
N LYS A 13 -2.08 20.46 -0.09
CA LYS A 13 -1.81 21.78 -0.71
C LYS A 13 -0.93 22.59 0.25
N VAL A 14 0.05 23.30 -0.30
CA VAL A 14 0.92 24.20 0.49
C VAL A 14 0.11 25.42 0.93
N GLU A 15 -0.06 25.58 2.24
CA GLU A 15 -0.73 26.75 2.84
C GLU A 15 0.23 27.58 3.70
N THR A 16 1.08 26.93 4.50
CA THR A 16 2.08 27.60 5.36
C THR A 16 3.48 27.16 4.98
N TYR A 17 4.36 28.11 4.68
CA TYR A 17 5.76 27.86 4.34
C TYR A 17 6.69 28.87 5.02
N ALA A 18 7.92 28.45 5.27
CA ALA A 18 9.01 29.26 5.78
C ALA A 18 10.24 29.06 4.89
N LEU A 19 10.90 30.17 4.54
CA LEU A 19 12.18 30.13 3.83
C LEU A 19 13.31 30.08 4.86
N GLU A 20 14.02 28.97 4.91
CA GLU A 20 15.23 28.80 5.71
C GLU A 20 16.47 29.06 4.83
N PRO A 21 17.65 29.44 5.38
CA PRO A 21 18.84 29.78 4.59
C PRO A 21 19.33 28.67 3.63
N LEU A 22 18.91 27.42 3.85
CA LEU A 22 19.31 26.24 3.10
C LEU A 22 18.14 25.52 2.41
N GLY A 23 16.93 26.09 2.39
CA GLY A 23 15.80 25.44 1.73
C GLY A 23 14.42 25.99 2.08
N LEU A 24 13.40 25.31 1.57
CA LEU A 24 11.99 25.61 1.83
C LEU A 24 11.44 24.63 2.88
N ALA A 25 10.94 25.14 3.99
CA ALA A 25 10.21 24.36 4.98
C ALA A 25 8.69 24.57 4.79
N VAL A 26 7.92 23.48 4.76
CA VAL A 26 6.47 23.52 4.58
C VAL A 26 5.79 22.76 5.72
N ALA A 27 4.80 23.39 6.35
CA ALA A 27 4.00 22.75 7.38
C ALA A 27 2.80 22.02 6.76
N CYS A 28 2.53 20.80 7.25
CA CYS A 28 1.37 20.03 6.81
C CYS A 28 0.11 20.48 7.55
N PRO A 29 -0.94 20.96 6.84
CA PRO A 29 -2.16 21.42 7.51
C PRO A 29 -2.93 20.25 8.16
N ALA A 30 -2.68 19.01 7.73
CA ALA A 30 -3.41 17.84 8.24
C ALA A 30 -2.80 17.26 9.53
N CYS A 31 -1.47 17.28 9.68
CA CYS A 31 -0.78 16.63 10.81
C CYS A 31 0.19 17.55 11.56
N GLY A 32 0.44 18.77 11.08
CA GLY A 32 1.38 19.72 11.71
C GLY A 32 2.86 19.41 11.48
N ALA A 33 3.21 18.31 10.81
CA ALA A 33 4.60 17.97 10.53
C ALA A 33 5.24 18.96 9.55
N TRP A 34 6.51 19.28 9.78
CA TRP A 34 7.32 20.15 8.91
C TRP A 34 8.14 19.31 7.94
N THR A 35 7.97 19.54 6.64
CA THR A 35 8.76 18.90 5.57
C THR A 35 9.74 19.92 5.00
N ARG A 36 11.02 19.56 4.88
CA ARG A 36 12.07 20.48 4.38
C ARG A 36 12.60 20.00 3.02
N ALA A 37 12.57 20.89 2.03
CA ALA A 37 13.15 20.66 0.71
C ALA A 37 14.44 21.50 0.57
N ALA A 38 15.59 20.83 0.54
CA ALA A 38 16.86 21.45 0.17
C ALA A 38 16.95 21.58 -1.36
N PRO A 39 17.54 22.67 -1.90
CA PRO A 39 17.86 22.74 -3.31
C PRO A 39 18.79 21.57 -3.65
N SER A 40 18.39 20.75 -4.63
CA SER A 40 19.21 19.67 -5.12
C SER A 40 20.46 20.27 -5.76
N LEU A 41 21.56 20.29 -5.01
CA LEU A 41 22.91 20.53 -5.54
C LEU A 41 23.10 19.53 -6.67
N SER A 42 22.96 20.03 -7.90
CA SER A 42 23.03 19.24 -9.10
C SER A 42 24.38 18.56 -9.09
N LYS A 43 24.37 17.23 -9.04
CA LYS A 43 25.56 16.40 -9.15
C LYS A 43 26.37 16.91 -10.35
N PRO A 44 27.64 17.36 -10.17
CA PRO A 44 28.42 17.84 -11.29
C PRO A 44 28.47 16.75 -12.35
N ALA A 45 28.13 17.14 -13.58
CA ALA A 45 28.09 16.25 -14.73
C ALA A 45 29.41 15.48 -14.80
N SER A 46 29.30 14.15 -14.78
CA SER A 46 30.41 13.22 -14.90
C SER A 46 31.27 13.62 -16.09
N ALA A 47 32.50 14.04 -15.84
CA ALA A 47 33.45 14.38 -16.88
C ALA A 47 33.62 13.18 -17.82
N ARG A 48 33.41 13.42 -19.11
CA ARG A 48 33.65 12.46 -20.19
C ARG A 48 35.18 12.27 -20.30
N PRO A 49 35.70 11.04 -20.46
CA PRO A 49 37.14 10.85 -20.60
C PRO A 49 37.62 11.44 -21.93
N VAL A 50 38.59 12.34 -21.87
CA VAL A 50 39.29 12.90 -23.04
C VAL A 50 40.38 11.90 -23.48
N PRO A 51 40.53 11.62 -24.78
CA PRO A 51 41.62 10.79 -25.28
C PRO A 51 42.93 11.59 -25.32
N MET A 52 44.00 10.97 -24.82
CA MET A 52 45.37 11.51 -24.85
C MET A 52 45.90 11.61 -26.29
N PRO A 53 46.68 12.66 -26.58
CA PRO A 53 47.86 12.48 -27.41
C PRO A 53 49.09 13.23 -26.90
N GLY A 54 50.24 12.54 -26.95
CA GLY A 54 51.47 13.07 -27.54
C GLY A 54 52.36 13.98 -26.70
N ASP A 55 53.56 13.47 -26.41
CA ASP A 55 54.73 14.18 -25.91
C ASP A 55 55.15 15.37 -26.78
N ALA A 56 55.56 16.47 -26.13
CA ALA A 56 56.67 17.35 -26.57
C ALA A 56 57.01 18.35 -25.45
N ASP A 57 58.31 18.50 -25.22
CA ASP A 57 59.00 19.35 -24.25
C ASP A 57 58.73 20.87 -24.44
N ASP A 58 58.80 21.67 -23.37
CA ASP A 58 59.69 22.87 -23.28
C ASP A 58 59.61 23.54 -21.89
N GLU A 59 60.62 24.35 -21.58
CA GLU A 59 61.11 24.81 -20.29
C GLU A 59 60.39 26.02 -19.67
N GLY A 60 60.56 26.16 -18.35
CA GLY A 60 60.86 27.46 -17.74
C GLY A 60 59.69 28.28 -17.18
N GLY A 61 59.72 28.54 -15.85
CA GLY A 61 58.92 29.64 -15.29
C GLY A 61 58.66 29.62 -13.79
N MET A 62 59.56 30.26 -13.04
CA MET A 62 59.44 30.81 -11.68
C MET A 62 58.08 30.79 -10.95
N ALA A 63 58.11 30.13 -9.78
CA ALA A 63 57.71 30.60 -8.43
C ALA A 63 56.59 31.65 -8.24
N ALA A 64 55.56 31.27 -7.46
CA ALA A 64 54.87 32.17 -6.53
C ALA A 64 54.34 31.39 -5.30
N PRO A 65 54.51 31.89 -4.06
CA PRO A 65 54.04 31.22 -2.85
C PRO A 65 52.56 31.54 -2.58
N ALA A 66 51.71 30.50 -2.56
CA ALA A 66 50.33 30.63 -2.11
C ALA A 66 50.28 30.73 -0.57
N LYS A 67 49.71 31.84 -0.09
CA LYS A 67 49.42 32.14 1.32
C LYS A 67 48.66 30.98 1.99
N VAL A 68 49.25 30.42 3.04
CA VAL A 68 48.55 29.61 4.05
C VAL A 68 47.70 30.57 4.88
N LEU A 69 46.38 30.56 4.66
CA LEU A 69 45.42 31.21 5.54
C LEU A 69 45.11 30.27 6.71
N SER A 70 45.26 30.83 7.90
CA SER A 70 45.07 30.23 9.21
C SER A 70 43.71 29.53 9.34
N VAL A 71 43.76 28.24 9.70
CA VAL A 71 42.59 27.42 10.05
C VAL A 71 42.09 27.87 11.43
N GLY A 72 40.98 28.61 11.45
CA GLY A 72 40.20 28.85 12.67
C GLY A 72 39.49 27.58 13.16
N PRO A 73 38.95 27.58 14.40
CA PRO A 73 38.45 26.38 15.05
C PRO A 73 37.33 25.72 14.25
N LEU A 74 37.50 24.42 13.98
CA LEU A 74 36.55 23.60 13.24
C LEU A 74 35.16 23.65 13.93
N PRO A 75 34.11 24.15 13.29
CA PRO A 75 32.75 24.03 13.81
C PRO A 75 32.35 22.54 13.85
N PRO A 76 31.50 22.13 14.80
CA PRO A 76 31.04 20.74 14.89
C PRO A 76 30.40 20.34 13.56
N PRO A 77 30.70 19.13 13.04
CA PRO A 77 30.20 18.71 11.75
C PRO A 77 28.66 18.78 11.75
N PRO A 78 28.05 19.37 10.72
CA PRO A 78 26.60 19.44 10.61
C PRO A 78 26.02 18.03 10.58
N SER A 79 25.04 17.79 11.44
CA SER A 79 24.26 16.56 11.49
C SER A 79 23.80 16.21 10.08
N ARG A 80 24.37 15.14 9.52
CA ARG A 80 24.08 14.71 8.16
C ARG A 80 22.57 14.50 8.01
N PRO A 81 21.97 14.96 6.90
CA PRO A 81 20.58 14.68 6.61
C PRO A 81 20.38 13.17 6.57
N SER A 82 19.41 12.69 7.33
CA SER A 82 18.95 11.32 7.36
C SER A 82 18.45 10.96 5.96
N VAL A 83 19.35 10.46 5.12
CA VAL A 83 18.97 9.73 3.92
C VAL A 83 18.12 8.58 4.43
N THR A 84 16.86 8.51 4.02
CA THR A 84 16.00 7.33 4.21
C THR A 84 16.67 6.20 3.46
N GLY A 85 17.63 5.56 4.11
CA GLY A 85 18.35 4.44 3.54
C GLY A 85 17.32 3.38 3.20
N LEU A 86 17.39 2.84 1.98
CA LEU A 86 16.87 1.51 1.72
C LEU A 86 17.39 0.63 2.85
N ARG A 87 16.52 0.31 3.82
CA ARG A 87 16.86 -0.63 4.88
C ARG A 87 17.00 -1.97 4.19
N VAL A 88 18.24 -2.36 3.91
CA VAL A 88 18.60 -3.74 3.69
C VAL A 88 18.18 -4.47 4.97
N VAL A 89 17.06 -5.16 4.91
CA VAL A 89 16.60 -6.04 5.97
C VAL A 89 17.68 -7.11 6.10
N ARG A 90 18.49 -7.01 7.15
CA ARG A 90 19.54 -7.98 7.45
C ARG A 90 18.81 -9.25 7.92
N PRO A 91 18.93 -10.39 7.21
CA PRO A 91 18.19 -11.61 7.55
C PRO A 91 18.60 -12.24 8.90
N ASP A 92 19.68 -11.74 9.53
CA ASP A 92 20.28 -12.34 10.73
C ASP A 92 19.91 -11.63 12.05
N ALA A 93 18.87 -10.78 12.08
CA ALA A 93 18.37 -10.29 13.35
C ALA A 93 17.80 -11.49 14.14
N PRO A 94 18.30 -11.77 15.37
CA PRO A 94 17.82 -12.90 16.14
C PRO A 94 16.32 -12.76 16.32
N ALA A 95 15.58 -13.75 15.85
CA ALA A 95 14.15 -13.87 16.06
C ALA A 95 13.93 -13.90 17.57
N VAL A 96 13.57 -12.75 18.14
CA VAL A 96 13.00 -12.71 19.49
C VAL A 96 11.75 -13.55 19.40
N ASP A 97 11.74 -14.70 20.08
CA ASP A 97 10.56 -15.56 20.18
C ASP A 97 9.39 -14.66 20.56
N PRO A 98 8.41 -14.46 19.65
CA PRO A 98 7.28 -13.60 19.96
C PRO A 98 6.51 -14.32 21.05
N LEU A 99 6.64 -13.87 22.30
CA LEU A 99 5.74 -14.26 23.38
C LEU A 99 4.32 -14.21 22.81
N ALA A 100 3.60 -15.33 22.96
CA ALA A 100 2.22 -15.44 22.51
C ALA A 100 1.47 -14.20 23.03
N PRO A 101 1.00 -13.32 22.13
CA PRO A 101 0.48 -12.04 22.56
C PRO A 101 -0.81 -12.28 23.36
N ASP A 102 -0.84 -11.78 24.58
CA ASP A 102 -1.97 -11.96 25.49
C ASP A 102 -3.28 -11.41 24.89
N GLY A 103 -4.36 -12.21 25.02
CA GLY A 103 -5.73 -11.83 24.67
C GLY A 103 -6.36 -12.62 23.51
N ASP A 104 -7.66 -12.41 23.31
CA ASP A 104 -8.42 -13.02 22.22
C ASP A 104 -7.87 -12.56 20.85
N PRO A 105 -7.36 -13.45 19.98
CA PRO A 105 -6.72 -13.08 18.72
C PRO A 105 -7.66 -12.34 17.75
N PHE A 106 -8.98 -12.45 17.93
CA PHE A 106 -9.99 -11.88 17.04
C PHE A 106 -10.45 -10.46 17.41
N GLN A 107 -10.14 -10.02 18.64
CA GLN A 107 -10.46 -8.68 19.12
C GLN A 107 -9.34 -7.68 18.76
N ALA A 108 -9.66 -6.40 18.64
CA ALA A 108 -8.64 -5.37 18.47
C ALA A 108 -7.99 -5.04 19.83
N PRO A 109 -6.66 -4.84 19.90
CA PRO A 109 -6.03 -4.33 21.12
C PRO A 109 -6.58 -2.93 21.45
N PRO A 110 -6.56 -2.52 22.74
CA PRO A 110 -7.00 -1.19 23.14
C PRO A 110 -6.24 -0.10 22.38
N GLY A 111 -6.91 1.03 22.15
CA GLY A 111 -6.37 2.13 21.33
C GLY A 111 -6.37 1.88 19.82
N HIS A 112 -6.94 0.78 19.33
CA HIS A 112 -7.09 0.49 17.90
C HIS A 112 -8.56 0.37 17.49
N CYS A 113 -8.88 0.83 16.27
CA CYS A 113 -10.22 0.75 15.71
C CYS A 113 -10.67 -0.71 15.58
N PRO A 114 -11.85 -1.07 16.10
CA PRO A 114 -12.26 -2.47 16.18
C PRO A 114 -12.63 -3.09 14.82
N LYS A 115 -12.90 -2.27 13.78
CA LYS A 115 -13.15 -2.73 12.40
C LYS A 115 -11.88 -2.89 11.58
N CYS A 116 -11.04 -1.85 11.50
CA CYS A 116 -9.89 -1.83 10.58
C CYS A 116 -8.51 -1.92 11.25
N VAL A 117 -8.45 -1.90 12.59
CA VAL A 117 -7.22 -1.96 13.39
C VAL A 117 -6.28 -0.77 13.18
N ALA A 118 -6.77 0.38 12.70
CA ALA A 118 -5.98 1.62 12.70
C ALA A 118 -5.91 2.22 14.11
N PRO A 119 -4.81 2.88 14.52
CA PRO A 119 -4.74 3.54 15.82
C PRO A 119 -5.83 4.62 15.97
N ILE A 120 -6.44 4.67 17.16
CA ILE A 120 -7.47 5.64 17.54
C ILE A 120 -6.79 6.94 17.98
N ARG A 121 -7.46 8.07 17.72
CA ARG A 121 -7.08 9.39 18.28
C ARG A 121 -8.00 9.69 19.45
N ASP A 122 -7.47 10.28 20.51
CA ASP A 122 -8.10 10.34 21.85
C ASP A 122 -9.48 11.02 21.92
N ASP A 123 -9.88 11.80 20.90
CA ASP A 123 -11.18 12.51 20.86
C ASP A 123 -12.05 12.18 19.64
N ALA A 124 -11.73 11.12 18.89
CA ALA A 124 -12.44 10.83 17.65
C ALA A 124 -13.70 10.00 17.90
N GLY A 125 -14.89 10.54 17.60
CA GLY A 125 -16.15 9.77 17.57
C GLY A 125 -16.24 8.76 16.42
N SER A 126 -15.30 8.83 15.47
CA SER A 126 -15.20 7.92 14.33
C SER A 126 -13.76 7.64 13.90
N CYS A 127 -13.54 6.50 13.24
CA CYS A 127 -12.25 6.09 12.73
C CYS A 127 -11.90 6.87 11.44
N VAL A 128 -10.77 7.58 11.46
CA VAL A 128 -10.27 8.36 10.31
C VAL A 128 -9.82 7.50 9.12
N ALA A 129 -9.56 6.20 9.35
CA ALA A 129 -9.06 5.29 8.32
C ALA A 129 -10.19 4.58 7.55
N CYS A 130 -11.23 4.13 8.25
CA CYS A 130 -12.33 3.37 7.64
C CYS A 130 -13.72 4.00 7.80
N GLY A 131 -13.82 5.18 8.43
CA GLY A 131 -15.08 5.90 8.63
C GLY A 131 -16.05 5.27 9.64
N LEU A 132 -15.62 4.26 10.41
CA LEU A 132 -16.48 3.62 11.42
C LEU A 132 -16.82 4.63 12.52
N VAL A 133 -18.12 4.86 12.78
CA VAL A 133 -18.58 5.57 13.99
C VAL A 133 -18.57 4.59 15.16
N TYR A 134 -17.79 4.85 16.21
CA TYR A 134 -17.54 3.87 17.26
C TYR A 134 -18.80 3.50 18.06
N ALA A 135 -19.72 4.44 18.23
CA ALA A 135 -21.00 4.22 18.91
C ALA A 135 -21.91 3.19 18.19
N ASN A 136 -21.69 2.97 16.89
CA ASN A 136 -22.49 2.07 16.07
C ASN A 136 -21.79 0.73 15.80
N PHE A 137 -20.68 0.45 16.49
CA PHE A 137 -19.93 -0.78 16.28
C PHE A 137 -20.65 -1.98 16.90
N ILE A 138 -20.91 -3.00 16.09
CA ILE A 138 -21.47 -4.28 16.51
C ILE A 138 -20.34 -5.34 16.43
N PRO A 139 -19.84 -5.87 17.57
CA PRO A 139 -18.73 -6.82 17.57
C PRO A 139 -18.99 -8.09 16.76
N ASP A 140 -20.21 -8.61 16.81
CA ASP A 140 -20.56 -9.90 16.23
C ASP A 140 -20.52 -9.91 14.69
N GLU A 141 -20.78 -8.76 14.04
CA GLU A 141 -20.67 -8.62 12.58
C GLU A 141 -19.22 -8.71 12.06
N HIS A 142 -18.25 -8.59 12.97
CA HIS A 142 -16.83 -8.56 12.64
C HIS A 142 -16.07 -9.79 13.12
N GLN A 143 -16.78 -10.83 13.59
CA GLN A 143 -16.18 -12.12 13.87
C GLN A 143 -15.92 -12.89 12.55
N PRO A 144 -14.78 -13.58 12.43
CA PRO A 144 -14.56 -14.50 11.32
C PRO A 144 -15.53 -15.68 11.38
N SER A 145 -15.76 -16.36 10.25
CA SER A 145 -16.47 -17.64 10.28
C SER A 145 -15.74 -18.64 11.20
N GLU A 146 -16.48 -19.61 11.74
CA GLU A 146 -15.93 -20.65 12.60
C GLU A 146 -14.80 -21.42 11.91
N ALA A 147 -14.94 -21.69 10.61
CA ALA A 147 -13.92 -22.31 9.79
C ALA A 147 -12.63 -21.48 9.77
N LEU A 148 -12.70 -20.20 9.39
CA LEU A 148 -11.54 -19.31 9.37
C LEU A 148 -10.93 -19.10 10.76
N ALA A 149 -11.77 -19.02 11.80
CA ALA A 149 -11.32 -18.89 13.19
C ALA A 149 -10.51 -20.12 13.63
N SER A 150 -10.96 -21.32 13.26
CA SER A 150 -10.27 -22.58 13.59
C SER A 150 -8.93 -22.70 12.85
N GLU A 151 -8.90 -22.37 11.56
CA GLU A 151 -7.68 -22.38 10.75
C GLU A 151 -6.68 -21.31 11.20
N TRP A 152 -7.16 -20.13 11.58
CA TRP A 152 -6.32 -19.08 12.16
C TRP A 152 -5.67 -19.53 13.47
N ARG A 153 -6.42 -20.18 14.36
CA ARG A 153 -5.86 -20.75 15.60
C ARG A 153 -4.80 -21.82 15.30
N ALA A 154 -5.04 -22.72 14.34
CA ALA A 154 -4.06 -23.70 13.90
C ALA A 154 -2.79 -23.05 13.29
N LEU A 155 -2.96 -21.95 12.54
CA LEU A 155 -1.84 -21.19 11.99
C LEU A 155 -0.98 -20.56 13.09
N LEU A 156 -1.57 -20.09 14.20
CA LEU A 156 -0.80 -19.51 15.32
C LEU A 156 0.18 -20.51 15.94
N GLU A 157 -0.17 -21.80 15.97
CA GLU A 157 0.73 -22.88 16.45
C GLU A 157 1.89 -23.17 15.48
N THR A 158 1.74 -22.79 14.20
CA THR A 158 2.69 -23.05 13.12
C THR A 158 3.11 -21.76 12.41
N TRP A 159 3.18 -20.66 13.17
CA TRP A 159 3.33 -19.30 12.63
C TRP A 159 4.58 -19.08 11.75
N HIS A 160 5.62 -19.89 11.93
CA HIS A 160 6.83 -19.79 11.13
C HIS A 160 6.76 -20.56 9.80
N ASP A 161 5.74 -21.40 9.59
CA ASP A 161 5.52 -22.15 8.36
C ASP A 161 4.80 -21.29 7.31
N TRP A 162 5.54 -20.80 6.32
CA TRP A 162 4.95 -20.02 5.22
C TRP A 162 3.94 -20.82 4.40
N ASP A 163 4.08 -22.15 4.30
CA ASP A 163 3.11 -22.96 3.57
C ASP A 163 1.78 -23.02 4.34
N ALA A 164 1.78 -22.93 5.67
CA ALA A 164 0.57 -22.79 6.47
C ALA A 164 -0.16 -21.47 6.19
N HIS A 165 0.59 -20.36 6.07
CA HIS A 165 0.03 -19.08 5.66
C HIS A 165 -0.60 -19.15 4.27
N ASP A 166 0.10 -19.75 3.30
CA ASP A 166 -0.38 -19.87 1.93
C ASP A 166 -1.65 -20.72 1.83
N ARG A 167 -1.70 -21.84 2.57
CA ARG A 167 -2.89 -22.70 2.69
C ARG A 167 -4.09 -21.93 3.23
N LEU A 168 -3.93 -21.20 4.34
CA LEU A 168 -4.99 -20.37 4.92
C LEU A 168 -5.49 -19.33 3.91
N LEU A 169 -4.59 -18.61 3.24
CA LEU A 169 -4.95 -17.58 2.27
C LEU A 169 -5.69 -18.16 1.05
N SER A 170 -5.32 -19.36 0.62
CA SER A 170 -5.97 -20.05 -0.49
C SER A 170 -7.37 -20.53 -0.11
N GLN A 171 -7.54 -21.06 1.11
CA GLN A 171 -8.85 -21.45 1.65
C GLN A 171 -9.76 -20.22 1.87
N ALA A 172 -9.24 -19.14 2.47
CA ALA A 172 -9.98 -17.89 2.64
C ALA A 172 -10.41 -17.26 1.31
N MET A 173 -9.56 -17.35 0.28
CA MET A 173 -9.93 -16.92 -1.08
C MET A 173 -11.10 -17.74 -1.64
N GLY A 174 -11.04 -19.08 -1.51
CA GLY A 174 -12.10 -19.97 -1.96
C GLY A 174 -13.45 -19.74 -1.28
N ARG A 175 -13.45 -19.27 -0.02
CA ARG A 175 -14.66 -18.92 0.76
C ARG A 175 -15.09 -17.46 0.61
N GLY A 176 -14.33 -16.62 -0.10
CA GLY A 176 -14.61 -15.18 -0.20
C GLY A 176 -14.31 -14.38 1.08
N GLU A 177 -13.50 -14.93 2.00
CA GLU A 177 -13.18 -14.34 3.32
C GLU A 177 -11.80 -13.68 3.38
N LEU A 178 -11.17 -13.43 2.23
CA LEU A 178 -9.82 -12.88 2.15
C LEU A 178 -9.70 -11.51 2.86
N ALA A 179 -10.77 -10.70 2.85
CA ALA A 179 -10.83 -9.43 3.58
C ALA A 179 -10.74 -9.63 5.10
N MET A 180 -11.39 -10.68 5.62
CA MET A 180 -11.34 -11.04 7.03
C MET A 180 -9.95 -11.57 7.40
N ALA A 181 -9.35 -12.43 6.57
CA ALA A 181 -7.96 -12.87 6.76
C ALA A 181 -7.00 -11.67 6.82
N GLY A 182 -7.14 -10.69 5.92
CA GLY A 182 -6.37 -9.44 5.95
C GLY A 182 -6.60 -8.59 7.22
N ARG A 183 -7.77 -8.67 7.85
CA ARG A 183 -8.01 -8.06 9.17
C ARG A 183 -7.23 -8.80 10.27
N LEU A 184 -7.24 -10.13 10.26
CA LEU A 184 -6.50 -10.95 11.25
C LEU A 184 -5.00 -10.69 11.22
N TYR A 185 -4.40 -10.55 10.03
CA TYR A 185 -2.99 -10.15 9.92
C TYR A 185 -2.71 -8.74 10.46
N ARG A 186 -3.62 -7.78 10.26
CA ARG A 186 -3.50 -6.44 10.87
C ARG A 186 -3.64 -6.47 12.39
N LEU A 187 -4.53 -7.31 12.93
CA LEU A 187 -4.64 -7.55 14.36
C LEU A 187 -3.34 -8.10 14.94
N ARG A 188 -2.70 -9.05 14.26
CA ARG A 188 -1.39 -9.57 14.65
C ARG A 188 -0.33 -8.46 14.66
N LEU A 189 -0.27 -7.64 13.60
CA LEU A 189 0.69 -6.52 13.51
C LEU A 189 0.48 -5.44 14.58
N ALA A 190 -0.76 -5.21 15.00
CA ALA A 190 -1.05 -4.28 16.09
C ALA A 190 -0.55 -4.78 17.45
N ARG A 191 -0.54 -6.10 17.67
CA ARG A 191 -0.02 -6.72 18.91
C ARG A 191 1.49 -6.95 18.88
N VAL A 192 2.02 -7.35 17.73
CA VAL A 192 3.43 -7.65 17.50
C VAL A 192 3.92 -6.78 16.33
N PRO A 193 4.21 -5.50 16.58
CA PRO A 193 4.74 -4.62 15.55
C PRO A 193 6.05 -5.17 14.98
N GLY A 194 6.15 -5.24 13.65
CA GLY A 194 7.36 -5.75 12.98
C GLY A 194 7.37 -7.25 12.70
N ASP A 195 6.28 -7.97 12.98
CA ASP A 195 6.13 -9.38 12.59
C ASP A 195 6.24 -9.53 11.05
N ALA A 196 7.39 -10.04 10.60
CA ALA A 196 7.71 -10.16 9.18
C ALA A 196 6.76 -11.10 8.43
N GLN A 197 6.28 -12.16 9.08
CA GLN A 197 5.32 -13.09 8.48
C GLN A 197 3.96 -12.43 8.33
N ALA A 198 3.48 -11.70 9.34
CA ALA A 198 2.22 -10.96 9.23
C ALA A 198 2.29 -9.86 8.16
N LEU A 199 3.41 -9.13 8.04
CA LEU A 199 3.61 -8.14 6.98
C LEU A 199 3.54 -8.79 5.59
N ARG A 200 4.32 -9.86 5.39
CA ARG A 200 4.35 -10.59 4.12
C ARG A 200 2.97 -11.16 3.76
N ALA A 201 2.27 -11.78 4.70
CA ALA A 201 0.95 -12.34 4.47
C ALA A 201 -0.12 -11.25 4.20
N ARG A 202 -0.04 -10.10 4.87
CA ARG A 202 -0.91 -8.95 4.57
C ARG A 202 -0.69 -8.43 3.14
N ASP A 203 0.57 -8.30 2.72
CA ASP A 203 0.89 -7.83 1.38
C ASP A 203 0.45 -8.87 0.32
N GLU A 204 0.53 -10.16 0.65
CA GLU A 204 0.00 -11.25 -0.16
C GLU A 204 -1.54 -11.20 -0.29
N VAL A 205 -2.27 -10.86 0.78
CA VAL A 205 -3.72 -10.60 0.70
C VAL A 205 -4.01 -9.49 -0.30
N VAL A 206 -3.29 -8.35 -0.22
CA VAL A 206 -3.47 -7.23 -1.15
C VAL A 206 -3.17 -7.65 -2.59
N ARG A 207 -2.10 -8.43 -2.80
CA ARG A 207 -1.73 -8.99 -4.11
C ARG A 207 -2.83 -9.87 -4.69
N ARG A 208 -3.43 -10.76 -3.88
CA ARG A 208 -4.53 -11.64 -4.32
C ARG A 208 -5.79 -10.85 -4.64
N VAL A 209 -6.22 -9.91 -3.78
CA VAL A 209 -7.38 -9.04 -4.06
C VAL A 209 -7.21 -8.29 -5.38
N THR A 210 -6.05 -7.67 -5.58
CA THR A 210 -5.79 -6.86 -6.77
C THR A 210 -5.74 -7.69 -8.05
N SER A 211 -5.20 -8.92 -7.99
CA SER A 211 -5.16 -9.84 -9.15
C SER A 211 -6.54 -10.31 -9.62
N VAL A 212 -7.50 -10.51 -8.70
CA VAL A 212 -8.87 -10.95 -9.04
C VAL A 212 -9.65 -9.83 -9.74
N VAL A 213 -9.43 -8.58 -9.37
CA VAL A 213 -10.12 -7.42 -9.96
C VAL A 213 -9.74 -7.23 -11.44
N SER A 214 -8.49 -7.50 -11.82
CA SER A 214 -8.05 -7.36 -13.21
C SER A 214 -8.78 -8.32 -14.16
N LEU A 215 -9.07 -9.55 -13.72
CA LEU A 215 -9.78 -10.53 -14.54
C LEU A 215 -11.28 -10.23 -14.68
N ALA A 216 -11.87 -9.52 -13.71
CA ALA A 216 -13.27 -9.08 -13.78
C ALA A 216 -13.44 -7.78 -14.59
N ALA A 217 -12.39 -6.95 -14.69
CA ALA A 217 -12.39 -5.72 -15.46
C ALA A 217 -12.36 -5.96 -16.98
N ASP A 218 -11.80 -7.09 -17.42
CA ASP A 218 -11.95 -7.61 -18.79
C ASP A 218 -13.32 -8.28 -19.00
N GLY A 219 -14.38 -7.65 -18.48
CA GLY A 219 -15.73 -7.98 -18.88
C GLY A 219 -15.85 -7.92 -20.40
N PRO A 220 -16.70 -8.76 -21.04
CA PRO A 220 -16.86 -8.76 -22.48
C PRO A 220 -17.10 -7.32 -22.91
N SER A 221 -16.20 -6.82 -23.79
CA SER A 221 -16.21 -5.45 -24.26
C SER A 221 -17.65 -4.94 -24.44
N PRO A 222 -17.94 -3.67 -24.10
CA PRO A 222 -19.29 -3.12 -24.22
C PRO A 222 -19.87 -3.28 -25.63
N ALA A 223 -19.03 -3.51 -26.65
CA ALA A 223 -19.45 -3.88 -27.99
C ALA A 223 -19.98 -5.32 -28.08
N THR A 224 -19.32 -6.30 -27.48
CA THR A 224 -19.78 -7.70 -27.41
C THR A 224 -21.02 -7.85 -26.54
N ALA A 225 -21.12 -7.16 -25.40
CA ALA A 225 -22.32 -7.18 -24.56
C ALA A 225 -23.56 -6.62 -25.29
N ARG A 226 -23.40 -5.55 -26.08
CA ARG A 226 -24.48 -5.03 -26.94
C ARG A 226 -24.88 -5.99 -28.05
N LYS A 227 -23.91 -6.65 -28.71
CA LYS A 227 -24.19 -7.63 -29.77
C LYS A 227 -24.96 -8.83 -29.24
N VAL A 228 -24.59 -9.36 -28.08
CA VAL A 228 -25.31 -10.48 -27.45
C VAL A 228 -26.73 -10.05 -27.04
N LYS A 229 -26.89 -8.87 -26.43
CA LYS A 229 -28.21 -8.35 -26.07
C LYS A 229 -29.11 -8.15 -27.31
N SER A 230 -28.58 -7.61 -28.41
CA SER A 230 -29.33 -7.49 -29.66
C SER A 230 -29.68 -8.85 -30.27
N ALA A 231 -28.75 -9.81 -30.25
CA ALA A 231 -29.01 -11.16 -30.78
C ALA A 231 -30.11 -11.87 -29.98
N VAL A 232 -30.07 -11.78 -28.64
CA VAL A 232 -31.11 -12.35 -27.77
C VAL A 232 -32.46 -11.67 -28.01
N MET A 233 -32.48 -10.33 -28.14
CA MET A 233 -33.72 -9.60 -28.40
C MET A 233 -34.34 -10.00 -29.75
N VAL A 234 -33.52 -10.14 -30.80
CA VAL A 234 -33.96 -10.60 -32.12
C VAL A 234 -34.50 -12.04 -32.04
N ALA A 235 -33.81 -12.94 -31.33
CA ALA A 235 -34.26 -14.32 -31.16
C ALA A 235 -35.64 -14.39 -30.47
N VAL A 236 -35.86 -13.60 -29.41
CA VAL A 236 -37.16 -13.53 -28.71
C VAL A 236 -38.27 -13.03 -29.63
N ILE A 237 -38.00 -11.99 -30.44
CA ILE A 237 -38.97 -11.46 -31.40
C ILE A 237 -39.33 -12.50 -32.46
N VAL A 238 -38.33 -13.21 -33.01
CA VAL A 238 -38.55 -14.25 -34.03
C VAL A 238 -39.38 -15.41 -33.47
N VAL A 239 -39.06 -15.88 -32.26
CA VAL A 239 -39.83 -16.94 -31.60
C VAL A 239 -41.27 -16.50 -31.34
N SER A 240 -41.48 -15.26 -30.88
CA SER A 240 -42.81 -14.71 -30.65
C SER A 240 -43.63 -14.61 -31.95
N LEU A 241 -43.00 -14.19 -33.05
CA LEU A 241 -43.65 -14.10 -34.36
C LEU A 241 -44.05 -15.48 -34.91
N LEU A 242 -43.17 -16.49 -34.75
CA LEU A 242 -43.47 -17.87 -35.12
C LEU A 242 -44.65 -18.43 -34.31
N LEU A 243 -44.68 -18.18 -33.01
CA LEU A 243 -45.79 -18.57 -32.14
C LEU A 243 -47.12 -17.93 -32.56
N MET A 244 -47.10 -16.63 -32.87
CA MET A 244 -48.25 -15.91 -33.42
C MET A 244 -48.73 -16.51 -34.75
N LEU A 245 -47.81 -16.83 -35.66
CA LEU A 245 -48.15 -17.46 -36.94
C LEU A 245 -48.78 -18.84 -36.76
N VAL A 246 -48.23 -19.66 -35.86
CA VAL A 246 -48.80 -20.98 -35.53
C VAL A 246 -50.20 -20.84 -34.95
N LEU A 247 -50.41 -19.94 -33.99
CA LEU A 247 -51.73 -19.64 -33.42
C LEU A 247 -52.73 -19.19 -34.50
N PHE A 248 -52.29 -18.31 -35.40
CA PHE A 248 -53.13 -17.85 -36.50
C PHE A 248 -53.56 -18.98 -37.45
N GLN A 249 -52.64 -19.88 -37.80
CA GLN A 249 -52.95 -21.03 -38.65
C GLN A 249 -53.92 -22.01 -37.97
N LEU A 250 -53.77 -22.22 -36.67
CA LEU A 250 -54.71 -23.05 -35.88
C LEU A 250 -56.11 -22.44 -35.86
N MET A 251 -56.23 -21.12 -35.68
CA MET A 251 -57.53 -20.45 -35.76
C MET A 251 -58.13 -20.51 -37.16
N ARG A 252 -57.31 -20.35 -38.21
CA ARG A 252 -57.78 -20.36 -39.61
C ARG A 252 -58.28 -21.73 -40.06
N GLY A 253 -57.77 -22.82 -39.49
CA GLY A 253 -58.23 -24.18 -39.77
C GLY A 253 -59.47 -24.60 -38.99
N ALA A 254 -59.92 -23.81 -38.01
CA ALA A 254 -61.09 -24.09 -37.18
C ALA A 254 -62.40 -23.45 -37.71
N PHE A 255 -62.32 -22.58 -38.72
CA PHE A 255 -63.45 -21.96 -39.43
C PHE A 255 -63.60 -22.56 -40.83
#